data_AF-A0A2V7PVD1-F1
#
_entry.id   AF-A0A2V7PVD1-F1
#
_cell.length_a   1.000
_cell.length_b   1.000
_cell.length_c   1.000
_cell.angle_alpha   90.00
_cell.angle_beta   90.00
_cell.angle_gamma   90.00
#
_symmetry.space_group_name_H-M   'P 1'
#
loop_
_entity.id
_entity.type
_entity.pdbx_description
1 polymer ?
#
loop_
_entity_poly.entity_id
_entity_poly.type
_entity_poly.pdbx_seq_one_letter_code
_entity_poly.pdbx_strand_id
1 'polypeptide(L)'
;MELERFVAKNLLGGTAFREASWDEARRHLERAVAIDSTRIFHRLDLARLYAAREEPAAARAQLERILRLPDRFAADTSYRREAAELLAKLHKRPQ
;
A
#
# COMPACT_ATOMS: atom_id res chain seq x y z
N MET A 1 8.02 -15.43 3.13
CA MET A 1 9.44 -15.09 2.88
C MET A 1 9.60 -13.86 1.96
N GLU A 2 8.84 -12.78 2.14
CA GLU A 2 9.11 -11.52 1.42
C GLU A 2 8.90 -10.29 2.33
N LEU A 3 7.98 -10.38 3.30
CA LEU A 3 7.82 -9.38 4.36
C LEU A 3 8.95 -9.41 5.41
N GLU A 4 9.52 -10.58 5.68
CA GLU A 4 10.57 -10.77 6.71
C GLU A 4 11.87 -10.01 6.37
N ARG A 5 12.18 -9.82 5.07
CA ARG A 5 13.32 -9.01 4.64
C ARG A 5 13.09 -7.51 4.84
N PHE A 6 11.84 -7.03 4.81
CA PHE A 6 11.52 -5.63 5.07
C PHE A 6 11.56 -5.31 6.57
N VAL A 7 11.13 -6.25 7.40
CA VAL A 7 11.17 -6.12 8.86
C VAL A 7 12.60 -6.20 9.39
N ALA A 8 13.43 -7.12 8.88
CA ALA A 8 14.81 -7.31 9.33
C ALA A 8 15.72 -6.10 9.08
N LYS A 9 15.44 -5.26 8.06
CA LYS A 9 16.24 -4.06 7.76
C LYS A 9 15.80 -2.80 8.52
N ASN A 10 14.55 -2.71 8.95
CA ASN A 10 14.00 -1.53 9.67
C ASN A 10 14.24 -1.56 11.20
N LEU A 11 14.75 -2.66 11.73
CA LEU A 11 14.94 -2.86 13.17
C LEU A 11 16.37 -2.55 13.67
N LEU A 12 17.36 -2.40 12.77
CA LEU A 12 18.79 -2.31 13.15
C LEU A 12 19.43 -0.91 13.09
N GLY A 13 18.69 0.13 12.70
CA GLY A 13 19.15 1.53 12.71
C GLY A 13 18.01 2.43 13.17
N GLY A 14 18.30 3.43 14.01
CA GLY A 14 17.33 4.21 14.79
C GLY A 14 16.11 4.80 14.05
N THR A 15 15.20 5.40 14.80
CA THR A 15 13.91 5.95 14.30
C THR A 15 14.06 6.81 13.03
N ALA A 16 15.12 7.61 12.91
CA ALA A 16 15.39 8.41 11.71
C ALA A 16 15.66 7.56 10.44
N PHE A 17 16.38 6.43 10.56
CA PHE A 17 16.63 5.52 9.44
C PHE A 17 15.35 4.82 8.98
N ARG A 18 14.47 4.51 9.94
CA ARG A 18 13.15 3.96 9.68
C ARG A 18 12.26 4.97 8.94
N GLU A 19 12.18 6.21 9.41
CA GLU A 19 11.42 7.29 8.74
C GLU A 19 11.93 7.53 7.31
N ALA A 20 13.24 7.66 7.11
CA ALA A 20 13.83 7.83 5.79
C ALA A 20 13.50 6.66 4.83
N SER A 21 13.51 5.42 5.36
CA SER A 21 13.14 4.22 4.59
C SER A 21 11.66 4.23 4.18
N TRP A 22 10.78 4.77 5.02
CA TRP A 22 9.35 4.91 4.69
C TRP A 22 9.10 5.97 3.61
N ASP A 23 9.73 7.13 3.72
CA ASP A 23 9.59 8.20 2.73
C ASP A 23 10.13 7.77 1.37
N GLU A 24 11.25 7.04 1.35
CA GLU A 24 11.77 6.45 0.13
C GLU A 24 10.81 5.41 -0.47
N ALA A 25 10.28 4.50 0.36
CA ALA A 25 9.29 3.52 -0.08
C ALA A 25 8.02 4.19 -0.65
N ARG A 26 7.52 5.24 0.00
CA ARG A 26 6.40 6.05 -0.48
C ARG A 26 6.71 6.63 -1.86
N ARG A 27 7.85 7.31 -2.02
CA ARG A 27 8.27 7.91 -3.29
C ARG A 27 8.37 6.89 -4.41
N HIS A 28 8.90 5.69 -4.14
CA HIS A 28 8.99 4.63 -5.14
C HIS A 28 7.61 4.11 -5.56
N LEU A 29 6.70 3.90 -4.60
CA LEU A 29 5.36 3.41 -4.88
C LEU A 29 4.49 4.46 -5.58
N GLU A 30 4.58 5.73 -5.17
CA GLU A 30 3.92 6.85 -5.86
C GLU A 30 4.39 6.93 -7.32
N ARG A 31 5.70 6.80 -7.56
CA ARG A 31 6.24 6.76 -8.92
C ARG A 31 5.76 5.54 -9.71
N ALA A 32 5.69 4.37 -9.09
CA ALA A 32 5.18 3.16 -9.74
C ALA A 32 3.71 3.33 -10.16
N VAL A 33 2.88 3.91 -9.29
CA VAL A 33 1.47 4.23 -9.58
C VAL A 33 1.34 5.33 -10.64
N ALA A 34 2.27 6.29 -10.69
CA ALA A 34 2.28 7.31 -11.74
C ALA A 34 2.64 6.74 -13.11
N ILE A 35 3.57 5.78 -13.17
CA ILE A 35 3.99 5.11 -14.40
C ILE A 35 2.89 4.19 -14.94
N ASP A 36 2.28 3.36 -14.09
CA ASP A 36 1.14 2.54 -14.45
C ASP A 36 -0.01 2.71 -13.45
N SER A 37 -0.87 3.68 -13.76
CA SER A 37 -2.03 4.00 -12.93
C SER A 37 -3.10 2.91 -12.89
N THR A 38 -3.00 1.88 -13.73
CA THR A 38 -3.97 0.79 -13.79
C THR A 38 -3.46 -0.50 -13.16
N ARG A 39 -2.21 -0.54 -12.71
CA ARG A 39 -1.64 -1.71 -12.03
C ARG A 39 -2.17 -1.82 -10.60
N ILE A 40 -3.09 -2.76 -10.37
CA ILE A 40 -3.72 -2.98 -9.07
C ILE A 40 -2.69 -3.29 -7.97
N PHE A 41 -1.67 -4.09 -8.28
CA PHE A 41 -0.61 -4.47 -7.33
C PHE A 41 0.13 -3.26 -6.72
N HIS A 42 0.69 -2.36 -7.54
CA HIS A 42 1.41 -1.18 -7.05
C HIS A 42 0.52 -0.25 -6.23
N ARG A 43 -0.74 -0.12 -6.63
CA ARG A 43 -1.72 0.69 -5.91
C ARG A 43 -2.08 0.08 -4.55
N LEU A 44 -2.15 -1.24 -4.45
CA LEU A 44 -2.40 -1.95 -3.20
C LEU A 44 -1.23 -1.77 -2.22
N ASP A 45 0.01 -1.90 -2.70
CA ASP A 45 1.20 -1.66 -1.86
C ASP A 45 1.26 -0.22 -1.34
N LEU A 46 0.93 0.76 -2.20
CA LEU A 46 0.84 2.16 -1.77
C LEU A 46 -0.25 2.36 -0.71
N ALA A 47 -1.41 1.71 -0.87
CA ALA A 47 -2.49 1.78 0.11
C ALA A 47 -2.10 1.17 1.46
N ARG A 48 -1.38 0.04 1.46
CA ARG A 48 -0.85 -0.60 2.68
C ARG A 48 0.16 0.29 3.38
N LEU A 49 1.06 0.94 2.63
CA LEU A 49 2.02 1.90 3.17
C LEU A 49 1.30 3.07 3.86
N TYR A 50 0.29 3.65 3.21
CA TYR A 50 -0.53 4.72 3.83
C TYR A 50 -1.27 4.26 5.08
N ALA A 51 -1.84 3.05 5.07
CA ALA A 51 -2.53 2.50 6.23
C ALA A 51 -1.58 2.26 7.41
N ALA A 52 -0.31 1.93 7.16
CA ALA A 52 0.72 1.74 8.17
C ALA A 52 1.25 3.07 8.75
N ARG A 53 1.17 4.17 8.00
CA ARG A 53 1.64 5.52 8.38
C ARG A 53 0.56 6.39 9.05
N GLU A 54 -0.56 5.78 9.45
CA GLU A 54 -1.71 6.51 10.00
C GLU A 54 -2.25 7.59 9.04
N GLU A 55 -2.14 7.33 7.73
CA GLU A 55 -2.75 8.15 6.66
C GLU A 55 -3.99 7.44 6.07
N PRO A 56 -5.07 7.19 6.86
CA PRO A 56 -6.19 6.36 6.43
C PRO A 56 -6.97 6.95 5.26
N ALA A 57 -7.03 8.28 5.13
CA ALA A 57 -7.69 8.94 4.01
C ALA A 57 -6.97 8.65 2.68
N ALA A 58 -5.64 8.74 2.67
CA ALA A 58 -4.82 8.43 1.49
C ALA A 58 -4.93 6.94 1.13
N ALA A 59 -4.90 6.05 2.14
CA ALA A 59 -5.10 4.62 1.94
C ALA A 59 -6.47 4.33 1.29
N ARG A 60 -7.56 4.89 1.84
CA ARG A 60 -8.93 4.72 1.31
C ARG A 60 -9.03 5.15 -0.15
N ALA A 61 -8.48 6.31 -0.51
CA ALA A 61 -8.50 6.81 -1.89
C ALA A 61 -7.84 5.83 -2.88
N GLN A 62 -6.72 5.22 -2.50
CA GLN A 62 -6.06 4.20 -3.32
C GLN A 62 -6.92 2.93 -3.45
N LEU A 63 -7.49 2.44 -2.34
CA LEU A 63 -8.29 1.22 -2.31
C LEU A 63 -9.57 1.37 -3.13
N GLU A 64 -10.29 2.48 -2.99
CA GLU A 64 -11.48 2.76 -3.80
C GLU A 64 -11.16 2.84 -5.30
N ARG A 65 -9.97 3.34 -5.66
CA ARG A 65 -9.52 3.34 -7.05
C ARG A 65 -9.28 1.91 -7.55
N ILE A 66 -8.66 1.02 -6.75
CA ILE A 66 -8.47 -0.39 -7.10
C ILE A 66 -9.79 -1.06 -7.47
N LEU A 67 -10.84 -0.85 -6.68
CA LEU A 67 -12.14 -1.49 -6.89
C LEU A 67 -12.78 -1.15 -8.25
N ARG A 68 -12.39 -0.02 -8.86
CA ARG A 68 -12.93 0.47 -10.14
C ARG A 68 -12.04 0.16 -11.36
N LEU A 69 -10.84 -0.39 -11.16
CA LEU A 69 -9.95 -0.72 -12.28
C LEU A 69 -10.38 -2.01 -12.98
N PRO A 70 -10.11 -2.20 -14.28
CA PRO A 70 -10.27 -3.49 -14.95
C PRO A 70 -9.20 -4.48 -14.49
N ASP A 71 -9.50 -5.78 -14.49
CA ASP A 71 -8.49 -6.83 -14.32
C ASP A 71 -7.63 -6.90 -15.61
N ARG A 72 -6.31 -6.84 -15.46
CA ARG A 72 -5.32 -6.99 -16.54
C ARG A 72 -4.48 -8.25 -16.40
N PHE A 73 -4.40 -8.79 -15.18
CA PHE A 73 -3.60 -9.96 -14.83
C PHE A 73 -4.42 -10.91 -13.95
N ALA A 74 -4.12 -12.22 -14.01
CA ALA A 74 -4.86 -13.22 -13.25
C ALA A 74 -4.85 -12.98 -11.73
N ALA A 75 -3.79 -12.36 -11.19
CA ALA A 75 -3.68 -12.04 -9.77
C ALA A 75 -4.54 -10.83 -9.34
N ASP A 76 -5.05 -10.02 -10.28
CA ASP A 76 -5.75 -8.78 -9.98
C ASP A 76 -7.05 -9.01 -9.18
N THR A 77 -7.74 -10.12 -9.44
CA THR A 77 -8.93 -10.50 -8.66
C THR A 77 -8.60 -10.74 -7.18
N SER A 78 -7.45 -11.37 -6.89
CA SER A 78 -6.99 -11.59 -5.51
C SER A 78 -6.60 -10.28 -4.83
N TYR A 79 -5.84 -9.43 -5.52
CA TYR A 79 -5.47 -8.12 -4.98
C TYR A 79 -6.67 -7.19 -4.77
N ARG A 80 -7.68 -7.27 -5.63
CA ARG A 80 -8.93 -6.52 -5.47
C ARG A 80 -9.71 -6.97 -4.25
N ARG A 81 -9.78 -8.28 -3.99
CA ARG A 81 -10.41 -8.82 -2.77
C ARG A 81 -9.69 -8.29 -1.53
N GLU A 82 -8.36 -8.34 -1.52
CA GLU A 82 -7.59 -7.80 -0.40
C GLU A 82 -7.80 -6.29 -0.21
N ALA A 83 -7.87 -5.54 -1.30
CA ALA A 83 -8.17 -4.11 -1.24
C ALA A 83 -9.54 -3.84 -0.58
N ALA A 84 -10.56 -4.64 -0.93
CA ALA A 84 -11.88 -4.54 -0.32
C ALA A 84 -11.86 -4.86 1.18
N GLU A 85 -11.13 -5.89 1.58
CA GLU A 85 -10.97 -6.27 2.99
C GLU A 85 -10.26 -5.19 3.81
N LEU A 86 -9.17 -4.62 3.26
CA LEU A 86 -8.45 -3.54 3.92
C LEU A 86 -9.32 -2.28 4.03
N LEU A 87 -10.09 -1.94 3.00
CA LEU A 87 -11.01 -0.81 3.02
C LEU A 87 -12.08 -0.98 4.11
N ALA A 88 -12.67 -2.18 4.22
CA ALA A 88 -13.63 -2.50 5.26
C ALA A 88 -13.03 -2.40 6.67
N LYS A 89 -11.76 -2.80 6.86
CA LYS A 89 -11.05 -2.64 8.14
C LYS A 89 -10.83 -1.17 8.49
N LEU A 90 -10.46 -0.34 7.51
CA LEU A 90 -10.26 1.10 7.71
C LEU A 90 -11.57 1.82 8.06
N HIS A 91 -12.71 1.38 7.51
CA HIS A 91 -14.03 1.94 7.83
C HIS A 91 -14.48 1.66 9.28
N LYS A 92 -14.02 0.56 9.86
CA LYS A 92 -14.37 0.18 11.24
C LYS A 92 -13.51 0.85 12.31
N ARG A 93 -12.41 1.51 11.93
CA ARG A 93 -11.58 2.29 12.89
C ARG A 93 -12.22 3.66 13.11
N PRO A 94 -12.41 4.11 14.36
CA PRO A 94 -12.79 5.49 14.63
C PRO A 94 -11.70 6.42 14.08
N GLN A 95 -12.12 7.50 13.42
CA GLN A 95 -11.21 8.54 12.91
C GLN A 95 -10.73 9.44 14.05
#